data_AF-A0A920PBS0-F1
#
_entry.id   AF-A0A920PBS0-F1
#
_cell.length_a   1.000
_cell.length_b   1.000
_cell.length_c   1.000
_cell.angle_alpha   90.00
_cell.angle_beta   90.00
_cell.angle_gamma   90.00
#
_symmetry.space_group_name_H-M   'P 1'
#
loop_
_entity.id
_entity.type
_entity.pdbx_description
1 polymer ?
#
loop_
_entity_poly.entity_id
_entity_poly.type
_entity_poly.pdbx_seq_one_letter_code
_entity_poly.pdbx_strand_id
1 'polypeptide(L)' 'MTEIIKILQKAIHPDKPRVIIADTIKGKGVSFLEGKKAWHGVAPSKEDYDKALKELG' A
#
# COMPACT_ATOMS: atom_id res chain seq x y z
N MET A 1 -3.73 -7.84 -6.99
CA MET A 1 -4.38 -8.45 -5.80
C MET A 1 -4.31 -9.98 -5.82
N THR A 2 -4.49 -10.62 -6.97
CA THR A 2 -4.51 -12.08 -7.13
C THR A 2 -3.30 -12.81 -6.52
N GLU A 3 -2.10 -12.24 -6.59
CA GLU A 3 -0.88 -12.85 -6.04
C GLU A 3 -0.90 -12.96 -4.51
N ILE A 4 -1.35 -11.91 -3.82
CA ILE A 4 -1.46 -11.89 -2.35
C ILE A 4 -2.48 -12.93 -1.90
N ILE A 5 -3.65 -12.97 -2.53
CA ILE A 5 -4.70 -13.96 -2.22
C ILE A 5 -4.16 -15.38 -2.42
N LYS A 6 -3.47 -15.63 -3.54
CA LYS A 6 -2.90 -16.94 -3.88
C LYS A 6 -1.87 -17.40 -2.85
N ILE A 7 -0.98 -16.54 -2.37
CA ILE A 7 0.02 -16.93 -1.35
C ILE A 7 -0.60 -17.15 0.01
N LEU A 8 -1.63 -16.36 0.39
CA LEU A 8 -2.34 -16.52 1.65
C LEU A 8 -3.12 -17.83 1.71
N GLN A 9 -3.67 -18.30 0.59
CA GLN A 9 -4.39 -19.58 0.50
C GLN A 9 -3.48 -20.82 0.52
N LYS A 10 -2.15 -20.68 0.34
CA LYS A 10 -1.23 -21.83 0.40
C LYS A 10 -1.08 -22.35 1.83
N ALA A 11 -1.01 -23.67 1.99
CA ALA A 11 -0.75 -24.34 3.26
C ALA A 11 0.47 -23.77 3.98
N ILE A 12 0.30 -23.41 5.25
CA ILE A 12 1.36 -22.89 6.11
C ILE A 12 2.29 -24.04 6.51
N HIS A 13 3.60 -23.76 6.58
CA HIS A 13 4.56 -24.77 7.02
C HIS A 13 4.31 -25.06 8.51
N PRO A 14 4.24 -26.33 8.94
CA PRO A 14 3.86 -26.70 10.31
C PRO A 14 4.78 -26.08 11.37
N ASP A 15 6.09 -26.09 11.12
CA ASP A 15 7.09 -25.70 12.13
C ASP A 15 7.89 -24.44 11.80
N LYS A 16 7.48 -23.66 10.78
CA LYS A 16 8.25 -22.50 10.34
C LYS A 16 7.37 -21.25 10.21
N PRO A 17 7.84 -20.09 10.67
CA PRO A 17 7.13 -18.84 10.43
C PRO A 17 7.10 -18.53 8.93
N ARG A 18 6.03 -17.86 8.51
CA ARG A 18 5.87 -17.36 7.15
C ARG A 18 6.05 -15.85 7.14
N VAL A 19 6.88 -15.35 6.23
CA VAL A 19 6.96 -13.93 5.88
C VAL A 19 6.61 -13.76 4.40
N ILE A 20 5.88 -12.69 4.08
CA ILE A 20 5.59 -12.30 2.70
C ILE A 20 6.23 -10.94 2.50
N ILE A 21 7.23 -10.87 1.61
CA ILE A 21 7.85 -9.61 1.20
C ILE A 21 7.01 -9.09 0.03
N ALA A 22 6.20 -8.07 0.30
CA ALA A 22 5.37 -7.42 -0.71
C ALA A 22 6.08 -6.16 -1.22
N ASP A 23 6.45 -6.17 -2.50
CA ASP A 23 6.92 -4.96 -3.18
C ASP A 23 5.74 -4.01 -3.39
N THR A 24 5.84 -2.79 -2.87
CA THR A 24 4.73 -1.83 -2.81
C THR A 24 5.22 -0.41 -3.10
N ILE A 25 4.28 0.45 -3.48
CA ILE A 25 4.53 1.88 -3.67
C ILE A 25 3.93 2.63 -2.49
N LYS A 26 4.78 3.34 -1.74
CA LYS A 26 4.30 4.22 -0.67
C LYS A 26 3.39 5.30 -1.26
N GLY A 27 2.20 5.50 -0.68
CA GLY A 27 1.23 6.47 -1.19
C GLY A 27 0.52 6.03 -2.48
N LYS A 28 0.51 4.71 -2.78
CA LYS A 28 -0.16 4.15 -3.97
C LYS A 28 -1.59 4.67 -4.12
N GLY A 29 -1.95 5.09 -5.33
CA GLY A 29 -3.30 5.54 -5.68
C GLY A 29 -3.47 7.06 -5.70
N VAL A 30 -2.47 7.81 -5.23
CA VAL A 30 -2.46 9.29 -5.31
C VAL A 30 -1.11 9.74 -5.86
N SER A 31 -1.12 10.24 -7.08
CA SER A 31 0.05 10.56 -7.92
C SER A 31 1.09 11.44 -7.22
N PHE A 32 0.67 12.44 -6.45
CA PHE A 32 1.58 13.34 -5.73
C PHE A 32 2.09 12.76 -4.39
N LEU A 33 1.51 11.65 -3.91
CA LEU A 33 1.98 10.91 -2.73
C LEU A 33 2.91 9.75 -3.11
N GLU A 34 2.74 9.19 -4.31
CA GLU A 34 3.46 7.98 -4.75
C GLU A 34 5.00 8.14 -4.69
N GLY A 35 5.63 7.26 -3.92
CA GLY A 35 7.10 7.18 -3.80
C GLY A 35 7.75 8.35 -3.07
N LYS A 36 6.98 9.27 -2.48
CA LYS A 36 7.53 10.50 -1.87
C LYS A 36 7.85 10.31 -0.39
N LYS A 37 9.08 10.62 0.00
CA LYS A 37 9.52 10.58 1.41
C LYS A 37 8.79 11.62 2.26
N ALA A 38 8.57 12.82 1.74
CA ALA A 38 7.92 13.94 2.44
C ALA A 38 6.57 13.55 3.05
N TRP A 39 5.81 12.68 2.39
CA TRP A 39 4.51 12.22 2.83
C TRP A 39 4.55 11.01 3.78
N HIS A 40 5.63 10.82 4.56
CA HIS A 40 5.70 9.68 5.50
C HIS A 40 4.78 9.82 6.72
N GLY A 41 4.70 11.02 7.27
CA GLY A 41 3.90 11.33 8.45
C GLY A 41 3.33 12.74 8.41
N VAL A 42 3.25 13.32 7.22
CA VAL A 42 2.65 14.64 7.01
C VAL A 42 1.17 14.43 6.70
N ALA A 43 0.30 15.05 7.51
CA ALA A 43 -1.13 15.03 7.26
C ALA A 43 -1.46 15.87 6.01
N PRO A 44 -2.31 15.38 5.09
CA PRO A 44 -2.80 16.16 3.97
C PRO A 44 -3.55 17.41 4.44
N SER A 45 -3.38 18.53 3.75
CA SER A 45 -4.29 19.68 3.92
C SER A 45 -5.69 19.34 3.39
N LYS A 46 -6.67 20.20 3.65
CA LYS A 46 -8.02 20.03 3.08
C LYS A 46 -7.98 19.97 1.55
N GLU A 47 -7.14 20.80 0.93
CA GLU A 47 -6.99 20.84 -0.53
C GLU A 47 -6.32 19.57 -1.06
N ASP A 48 -5.30 19.06 -0.37
CA ASP A 48 -4.63 17.82 -0.74
C ASP A 48 -5.57 16.63 -0.58
N TYR A 49 -6.40 16.63 0.46
CA TYR A 49 -7.44 15.62 0.68
C TYR A 49 -8.45 15.60 -0.47
N ASP A 50 -9.00 16.76 -0.84
CA ASP A 50 -9.99 16.87 -1.93
C ASP A 50 -9.39 16.46 -3.28
N LYS A 51 -8.10 16.73 -3.51
CA LYS A 51 -7.36 16.26 -4.70
C LYS A 51 -7.14 14.75 -4.67
N ALA A 52 -6.67 14.22 -3.55
CA ALA A 52 -6.43 12.79 -3.37
C ALA A 52 -7.72 11.98 -3.58
N LEU A 53 -8.85 12.43 -3.04
CA LEU A 53 -10.14 11.78 -3.25
C LEU A 53 -10.58 11.74 -4.71
N LYS A 54 -10.25 12.75 -5.51
CA LYS A 54 -10.55 12.75 -6.95
C LYS A 54 -9.70 11.74 -7.72
N GLU A 55 -8.49 11.45 -7.23
CA GLU A 55 -7.59 10.45 -7.82
C GLU A 55 -7.95 9.02 -7.38
N LEU A 56 -8.52 8.88 -6.18
CA LEU A 56 -9.01 7.62 -5.63
C LEU A 56 -10.42 7.31 -6.16
N GLY A 57 -10.47 6.65 -7.33
CA GLY A 57 -11.69 6.08 -7.93
C GLY A 57 -11.66 4.56 -7.92
#